data_AF-B9XEF5-F1
#
_entry.id   AF-B9XEF5-F1
#
_cell.length_a   1.000
_cell.length_b   1.000
_cell.length_c   1.000
_cell.angle_alpha   90.00
_cell.angle_beta   90.00
_cell.angle_gamma   90.00
#
_symmetry.space_group_name_H-M   'P 1'
#
loop_
_entity.id
_entity.type
_entity.pdbx_description
1 polymer ?
#
loop_
_entity_poly.entity_id
_entity_poly.type
_entity_poly.pdbx_seq_one_letter_code
_entity_poly.pdbx_strand_id
1 'polypeptide(L)'
;MCISISSRFFASAVLIVSCLLLSGCASPKTTSSQTTTTDPTSFWKPYDLYLLASPHPRLYVEVDAVKGCEPSDATLQKLRDFLTTYCHKSEGIEIVRSDVIPIESAREVLPGALARKFINGPPDNSTSAPPAYMYVLFYNDDIIDKRIIETGRHPDPNPLPHPRPRERKPHVDSVPYPAMAFINTHYWYGVMPNERALHEAGHLLGLASRPTDAANHHCLSKNCLMNASINVNLPSLLLGQDPIKQRQLCEKCVAQLQESAKQQPPSNLRFVGPVLVRSEEGYHVLSLPNRVKLIVGNLTDQDCRDFAAAVHAENPSEASDNWRADGLMKEEMIRETAKTREILNRAKEDPYEPVRILAAERRAEQ
;
A
#
# COMPACT_ATOMS: atom_id res chain seq x y z
N MET A 1 52.61 42.89 -23.34
CA MET A 1 52.66 42.98 -21.87
C MET A 1 51.92 41.74 -21.34
N CYS A 2 52.66 40.68 -20.99
CA CYS A 2 52.08 39.40 -20.56
C CYS A 2 52.04 39.35 -19.03
N ILE A 3 50.84 39.16 -18.47
CA ILE A 3 50.64 39.00 -17.02
C ILE A 3 50.77 37.50 -16.71
N SER A 4 51.87 37.13 -16.04
CA SER A 4 52.10 35.79 -15.53
C SER A 4 51.31 35.60 -14.24
N ILE A 5 50.26 34.78 -14.27
CA ILE A 5 49.48 34.40 -13.09
C ILE A 5 50.21 33.26 -12.40
N SER A 6 50.68 33.52 -11.18
CA SER A 6 51.48 32.60 -10.38
C SER A 6 50.70 31.34 -9.99
N SER A 7 51.18 30.19 -10.50
CA SER A 7 50.70 28.82 -10.25
C SER A 7 50.66 28.39 -8.76
N ARG A 8 51.20 29.21 -7.83
CA ARG A 8 51.30 28.86 -6.41
C ARG A 8 50.02 29.05 -5.60
N PHE A 9 49.02 29.78 -6.10
CA PHE A 9 47.77 29.99 -5.37
C PHE A 9 46.74 28.85 -5.52
N PHE A 10 46.82 28.03 -6.57
CA PHE A 10 45.88 26.92 -6.77
C PHE A 10 46.19 25.68 -5.93
N ALA A 11 47.46 25.46 -5.55
CA ALA A 11 47.83 24.28 -4.77
C ALA A 11 47.34 24.34 -3.30
N SER A 12 47.24 25.54 -2.71
CA SER A 12 46.80 25.69 -1.32
C SER A 12 45.28 25.61 -1.13
N ALA A 13 44.49 25.99 -2.13
CA ALA A 13 43.03 25.90 -2.05
C ALA A 13 42.52 24.44 -2.14
N VAL A 14 43.18 23.58 -2.94
CA VAL A 14 42.81 22.16 -3.10
C VAL A 14 43.10 21.34 -1.82
N LEU A 15 44.11 21.73 -1.04
CA LEU A 15 44.48 21.04 0.19
C LEU A 15 43.52 21.34 1.36
N ILE A 16 42.99 22.57 1.45
CA ILE A 16 42.03 22.95 2.50
C ILE A 16 40.65 22.30 2.27
N VAL A 17 40.20 22.19 1.01
CA VAL A 17 38.97 21.46 0.66
C VAL A 17 39.12 19.96 0.92
N SER A 18 40.30 19.38 0.73
CA SER A 18 40.56 17.96 1.02
C SER A 18 40.62 17.65 2.52
N CYS A 19 41.08 18.58 3.38
CA CYS A 19 41.08 18.38 4.83
C CYS A 19 39.69 18.53 5.46
N LEU A 20 38.81 19.37 4.91
CA LEU A 20 37.42 19.51 5.40
C LEU A 20 36.52 18.32 5.00
N LEU A 21 36.90 17.57 3.96
CA LEU A 21 36.21 16.35 3.53
C LEU A 21 36.63 15.08 4.31
N LEU A 22 37.68 15.16 5.15
CA LEU A 22 38.19 14.01 5.92
C LEU A 22 37.82 14.04 7.42
N SER A 23 37.31 15.16 7.92
CA SER A 23 36.67 15.25 9.24
C SER A 23 35.23 14.71 9.18
N GLY A 24 35.08 13.44 8.84
CA GLY A 24 33.81 12.73 8.98
C GLY A 24 33.47 12.58 10.45
N CYS A 25 32.39 13.22 10.89
CA CYS A 25 31.81 13.00 12.20
C CYS A 25 31.52 11.51 12.38
N ALA A 26 32.34 10.82 13.16
CA ALA A 26 32.03 9.50 13.69
C ALA A 26 30.90 9.67 14.71
N SER A 27 29.66 9.76 14.23
CA SER A 27 28.50 9.59 15.11
C SER A 27 28.56 8.18 15.67
N PRO A 28 28.51 8.00 17.00
CA PRO A 28 28.45 6.68 17.59
C PRO A 28 27.26 5.94 16.97
N LYS A 29 27.51 4.75 16.41
CA LYS A 29 26.46 3.84 15.99
C LYS A 29 25.66 3.51 17.23
N THR A 30 24.57 4.24 17.46
CA THR A 30 23.57 3.86 18.43
C THR A 30 23.11 2.49 17.99
N THR A 31 23.43 1.47 18.77
CA THR A 31 22.88 0.13 18.63
C THR A 31 21.37 0.30 18.79
N SER A 32 20.70 0.55 17.67
CA SER A 32 19.24 0.52 17.59
C SER A 32 18.89 -0.89 18.06
N SER A 33 18.35 -0.97 19.27
CA SER A 33 17.73 -2.18 19.77
C SER A 33 16.73 -2.57 18.70
N GLN A 34 17.05 -3.62 17.94
CA GLN A 34 16.11 -4.29 17.06
C GLN A 34 15.02 -4.87 17.97
N THR A 35 14.05 -4.05 18.34
CA THR A 35 12.74 -4.56 18.67
C THR A 35 12.32 -5.33 17.44
N THR A 36 12.24 -6.65 17.59
CA THR A 36 11.65 -7.55 16.60
C THR A 36 10.19 -7.15 16.45
N THR A 37 9.93 -6.11 15.67
CA THR A 37 8.60 -5.74 15.21
C THR A 37 8.16 -6.91 14.35
N THR A 38 7.42 -7.82 14.96
CA THR A 38 6.79 -8.94 14.28
C THR A 38 5.95 -8.34 13.17
N ASP A 39 6.16 -8.76 11.92
CA ASP A 39 5.40 -8.25 10.79
C ASP A 39 3.90 -8.40 11.12
N PRO A 40 3.14 -7.29 11.19
CA PRO A 40 1.74 -7.32 11.59
C PRO A 40 0.88 -8.15 10.62
N THR A 41 1.41 -8.55 9.45
CA THR A 41 0.73 -9.42 8.49
C THR A 41 1.23 -10.87 8.49
N SER A 42 2.20 -11.21 9.34
CA SER A 42 2.74 -12.58 9.40
C SER A 42 1.69 -13.62 9.77
N PHE A 43 0.64 -13.23 10.51
CA PHE A 43 -0.40 -14.14 11.00
C PHE A 43 -1.43 -14.54 9.93
N TRP A 44 -1.58 -13.78 8.83
CA TRP A 44 -2.60 -14.06 7.80
C TRP A 44 -2.10 -14.16 6.36
N LYS A 45 -0.90 -13.65 6.02
CA LYS A 45 -0.25 -13.80 4.71
C LYS A 45 -1.17 -13.58 3.49
N PRO A 46 -1.81 -12.40 3.37
CA PRO A 46 -2.76 -12.08 2.31
C PRO A 46 -2.17 -12.20 0.90
N TYR A 47 -0.86 -11.99 0.76
CA TYR A 47 -0.15 -12.08 -0.52
C TYR A 47 -0.21 -13.48 -1.15
N ASP A 48 -0.43 -14.53 -0.37
CA ASP A 48 -0.59 -15.89 -0.89
C ASP A 48 -1.85 -16.02 -1.76
N LEU A 49 -2.89 -15.20 -1.51
CA LEU A 49 -4.07 -15.11 -2.39
C LEU A 49 -3.72 -14.60 -3.78
N TYR A 50 -2.63 -13.84 -3.94
CA TYR A 50 -2.18 -13.31 -5.22
C TYR A 50 -1.18 -14.24 -5.90
N LEU A 51 -0.33 -14.92 -5.14
CA LEU A 51 0.74 -15.74 -5.69
C LEU A 51 0.26 -17.12 -6.16
N LEU A 52 -0.69 -17.71 -5.45
CA LEU A 52 -1.10 -19.10 -5.66
C LEU A 52 -2.28 -19.22 -6.63
N ALA A 53 -2.40 -20.38 -7.29
CA ALA A 53 -3.49 -20.66 -8.24
C ALA A 53 -4.85 -20.92 -7.58
N SER A 54 -4.87 -21.15 -6.27
CA SER A 54 -6.06 -21.44 -5.47
C SER A 54 -5.99 -20.59 -4.19
N PRO A 55 -7.12 -20.15 -3.60
CA PRO A 55 -8.51 -20.41 -4.02
C PRO A 55 -8.96 -19.59 -5.23
N HIS A 56 -8.18 -18.60 -5.63
CA HIS A 56 -8.54 -17.67 -6.70
C HIS A 56 -7.70 -17.93 -7.96
N PRO A 57 -8.26 -18.61 -8.99
CA PRO A 57 -7.52 -18.96 -10.21
C PRO A 57 -7.21 -17.76 -11.10
N ARG A 58 -7.83 -16.61 -10.83
CA ARG A 58 -7.70 -15.35 -11.54
C ARG A 58 -7.27 -14.23 -10.60
N LEU A 59 -6.58 -13.23 -11.12
CA LEU A 59 -6.31 -11.96 -10.42
C LEU A 59 -6.98 -10.82 -11.18
N TYR A 60 -7.78 -10.02 -10.47
CA TYR A 60 -8.39 -8.79 -10.96
C TYR A 60 -7.69 -7.60 -10.32
N VAL A 61 -7.12 -6.73 -11.15
CA VAL A 61 -6.45 -5.50 -10.73
C VAL A 61 -7.28 -4.31 -11.21
N GLU A 62 -7.87 -3.59 -10.28
CA GLU A 62 -8.56 -2.34 -10.53
C GLU A 62 -7.57 -1.18 -10.44
N VAL A 63 -7.58 -0.33 -11.46
CA VAL A 63 -6.71 0.84 -11.54
C VAL A 63 -7.53 2.11 -11.65
N ASP A 64 -7.46 2.90 -10.59
CA ASP A 64 -8.09 4.21 -10.51
C ASP A 64 -7.04 5.29 -10.69
N ALA A 65 -7.47 6.42 -11.26
CA ALA A 65 -6.62 7.58 -11.40
C ALA A 65 -7.39 8.88 -11.23
N VAL A 66 -6.80 9.82 -10.49
CA VAL A 66 -7.21 11.23 -10.53
C VAL A 66 -6.86 11.80 -11.89
N LYS A 67 -7.74 12.61 -12.47
CA LYS A 67 -7.53 13.26 -13.77
C LYS A 67 -6.16 13.95 -13.85
N GLY A 68 -5.38 13.60 -14.88
CA GLY A 68 -4.00 14.04 -15.08
C GLY A 68 -2.94 13.15 -14.43
N CYS A 69 -3.34 12.09 -13.73
CA CYS A 69 -2.46 11.11 -13.08
C CYS A 69 -2.56 9.71 -13.72
N GLU A 70 -3.27 9.57 -14.84
CA GLU A 70 -3.54 8.29 -15.46
C GLU A 70 -2.23 7.58 -15.88
N PRO A 71 -2.05 6.30 -15.52
CA PRO A 71 -0.89 5.55 -16.01
C PRO A 71 -0.98 5.34 -17.53
N SER A 72 0.17 5.34 -18.20
CA SER A 72 0.23 4.99 -19.62
C SER A 72 -0.09 3.50 -19.85
N ASP A 73 -0.50 3.13 -21.07
CA ASP A 73 -0.69 1.71 -21.42
C ASP A 73 0.60 0.90 -21.27
N ALA A 74 1.74 1.50 -21.56
CA ALA A 74 3.04 0.87 -21.35
C ALA A 74 3.31 0.58 -19.86
N THR A 75 2.86 1.45 -18.97
CA THR A 75 2.94 1.24 -17.51
C THR A 75 2.09 0.06 -17.08
N LEU A 76 0.83 0.01 -17.55
CA LEU A 76 -0.07 -1.08 -17.22
C LEU A 76 0.37 -2.41 -17.82
N GLN A 77 0.91 -2.40 -19.03
CA GLN A 77 1.45 -3.62 -19.64
C GLN A 77 2.65 -4.15 -18.85
N LYS A 78 3.57 -3.28 -18.40
CA LYS A 78 4.67 -3.70 -17.52
C LYS A 78 4.17 -4.28 -16.20
N LEU A 79 3.14 -3.69 -15.60
CA LEU A 79 2.51 -4.23 -14.39
C LEU A 79 1.90 -5.61 -14.66
N ARG A 80 1.19 -5.77 -15.78
CA ARG A 80 0.66 -7.08 -16.22
C ARG A 80 1.76 -8.11 -16.40
N ASP A 81 2.85 -7.75 -17.08
CA ASP A 81 3.97 -8.65 -17.34
C ASP A 81 4.64 -9.07 -16.02
N PHE A 82 4.85 -8.13 -15.10
CA PHE A 82 5.40 -8.39 -13.78
C PHE A 82 4.51 -9.35 -12.97
N LEU A 83 3.21 -9.08 -12.89
CA LEU A 83 2.28 -9.94 -12.18
C LEU A 83 2.17 -11.32 -12.85
N THR A 84 2.13 -11.38 -14.19
CA THR A 84 2.08 -12.66 -14.94
C THR A 84 3.33 -13.50 -14.69
N THR A 85 4.48 -12.86 -14.53
CA THR A 85 5.75 -13.53 -14.26
C THR A 85 5.78 -14.18 -12.87
N TYR A 86 5.13 -13.57 -11.87
CA TYR A 86 5.30 -13.97 -10.46
C TYR A 86 4.05 -14.50 -9.77
N CYS A 87 2.86 -14.29 -10.33
CA CYS A 87 1.58 -14.79 -9.83
C CYS A 87 1.13 -16.01 -10.64
N HIS A 88 0.90 -17.14 -9.99
CA HIS A 88 0.42 -18.34 -10.65
C HIS A 88 -1.11 -18.33 -10.77
N LYS A 89 -1.65 -17.65 -11.78
CA LYS A 89 -3.09 -17.57 -12.04
C LYS A 89 -3.48 -18.35 -13.29
N SER A 90 -4.12 -19.51 -13.10
CA SER A 90 -4.50 -20.41 -14.20
C SER A 90 -5.52 -19.81 -15.16
N GLU A 91 -6.37 -18.90 -14.69
CA GLU A 91 -7.34 -18.14 -15.49
C GLU A 91 -6.82 -16.75 -15.87
N GLY A 92 -5.54 -16.47 -15.61
CA GLY A 92 -4.87 -15.24 -16.01
C GLY A 92 -5.08 -14.05 -15.09
N ILE A 93 -4.62 -12.89 -15.56
CA ILE A 93 -4.60 -11.63 -14.84
C ILE A 93 -5.30 -10.57 -15.68
N GLU A 94 -6.32 -9.97 -15.10
CA GLU A 94 -7.08 -8.87 -15.69
C GLU A 94 -6.66 -7.57 -15.02
N ILE A 95 -6.34 -6.55 -15.81
CA ILE A 95 -6.10 -5.18 -15.32
C ILE A 95 -7.13 -4.29 -16.00
N VAL A 96 -7.99 -3.65 -15.21
CA VAL A 96 -9.08 -2.78 -15.66
C VAL A 96 -8.82 -1.36 -15.20
N ARG A 97 -9.01 -0.40 -16.09
CA ARG A 97 -9.04 1.03 -15.75
C ARG A 97 -10.48 1.40 -15.38
N SER A 98 -10.68 1.98 -14.21
CA SER A 98 -11.95 2.59 -13.84
C SER A 98 -12.12 3.96 -14.51
N ASP A 99 -13.30 4.56 -14.33
CA ASP A 99 -13.54 5.94 -14.73
C ASP A 99 -12.56 6.90 -14.04
N VAL A 100 -12.08 7.89 -14.79
CA VAL A 100 -11.14 8.88 -14.27
C VAL A 100 -11.83 9.72 -13.19
N ILE A 101 -11.22 9.79 -12.01
CA ILE A 101 -11.72 10.58 -10.88
C ILE A 101 -11.54 12.07 -11.20
N PRO A 102 -12.63 12.86 -11.28
CA PRO A 102 -12.53 14.31 -11.53
C PRO A 102 -11.73 15.02 -10.44
N ILE A 103 -11.00 16.08 -10.80
CA ILE A 103 -10.20 16.88 -9.85
C ILE A 103 -11.08 17.44 -8.74
N GLU A 104 -12.30 17.84 -9.09
CA GLU A 104 -13.28 18.42 -8.17
C GLU A 104 -13.72 17.41 -7.10
N SER A 105 -13.79 16.13 -7.46
CA SER A 105 -14.10 15.04 -6.53
C SER A 105 -12.90 14.63 -5.67
N ALA A 106 -11.68 14.92 -6.14
CA ALA A 106 -10.42 14.54 -5.49
C ALA A 106 -9.83 15.63 -4.59
N ARG A 107 -10.22 16.89 -4.81
CA ARG A 107 -9.69 18.04 -4.07
C ARG A 107 -10.04 17.95 -2.59
N GLU A 108 -9.04 18.17 -1.75
CA GLU A 108 -9.12 18.13 -0.28
C GLU A 108 -9.58 16.77 0.27
N VAL A 109 -9.53 15.71 -0.55
CA VAL A 109 -9.84 14.34 -0.16
C VAL A 109 -8.54 13.54 -0.08
N LEU A 110 -8.34 12.87 1.04
CA LEU A 110 -7.17 12.02 1.23
C LEU A 110 -7.23 10.79 0.30
N PRO A 111 -6.09 10.28 -0.20
CA PRO A 111 -6.05 9.11 -1.07
C PRO A 111 -6.82 7.88 -0.53
N GLY A 112 -6.72 7.60 0.77
CA GLY A 112 -7.47 6.51 1.39
C GLY A 112 -8.99 6.73 1.38
N ALA A 113 -9.46 7.98 1.47
CA ALA A 113 -10.87 8.31 1.35
C ALA A 113 -11.35 8.25 -0.12
N LEU A 114 -10.49 8.61 -1.08
CA LEU A 114 -10.76 8.37 -2.50
C LEU A 114 -10.90 6.89 -2.80
N ALA A 115 -9.95 6.07 -2.34
CA ALA A 115 -9.99 4.63 -2.49
C ALA A 115 -11.32 4.05 -1.96
N ARG A 116 -11.74 4.41 -0.74
CA ARG A 116 -13.04 3.94 -0.20
C ARG A 116 -14.25 4.32 -1.05
N LYS A 117 -14.21 5.47 -1.73
CA LYS A 117 -15.33 5.96 -2.54
C LYS A 117 -15.40 5.33 -3.92
N PHE A 118 -14.25 5.02 -4.51
CA PHE A 118 -14.17 4.64 -5.92
C PHE A 118 -13.79 3.18 -6.15
N ILE A 119 -13.34 2.44 -5.13
CA ILE A 119 -13.12 0.99 -5.22
C ILE A 119 -14.41 0.26 -5.61
N ASN A 120 -14.44 -0.48 -6.71
CA ASN A 120 -15.67 -1.17 -7.14
C ASN A 120 -15.57 -2.68 -6.94
N GLY A 121 -14.39 -3.25 -7.15
CA GLY A 121 -14.21 -4.69 -7.20
C GLY A 121 -14.44 -5.28 -8.59
N PRO A 122 -14.27 -6.60 -8.73
CA PRO A 122 -14.65 -7.32 -9.94
C PRO A 122 -16.18 -7.30 -10.13
N PRO A 123 -16.70 -7.35 -11.37
CA PRO A 123 -18.13 -7.37 -11.62
C PRO A 123 -18.78 -8.68 -11.12
N ASP A 124 -19.99 -8.57 -10.55
CA ASP A 124 -20.75 -9.67 -9.93
C ASP A 124 -21.21 -10.76 -10.92
N ASN A 125 -21.15 -10.51 -12.22
CA ASN A 125 -21.78 -11.33 -13.27
C ASN A 125 -20.86 -12.43 -13.85
N SER A 126 -19.75 -12.74 -13.20
CA SER A 126 -18.83 -13.78 -13.65
C SER A 126 -19.40 -15.17 -13.31
N THR A 127 -19.61 -16.02 -14.31
CA THR A 127 -19.84 -17.46 -14.12
C THR A 127 -18.60 -18.21 -13.60
N SER A 128 -17.43 -17.55 -13.62
CA SER A 128 -16.17 -18.09 -13.13
C SER A 128 -16.02 -17.90 -11.62
N ALA A 129 -15.08 -18.64 -11.02
CA ALA A 129 -14.70 -18.48 -9.62
C ALA A 129 -14.30 -17.03 -9.30
N PRO A 130 -14.55 -16.54 -8.07
CA PRO A 130 -14.20 -15.18 -7.69
C PRO A 130 -12.68 -14.96 -7.84
N PRO A 131 -12.24 -13.84 -8.43
CA PRO A 131 -10.81 -13.55 -8.56
C PRO A 131 -10.24 -13.10 -7.21
N ALA A 132 -8.92 -13.18 -7.08
CA ALA A 132 -8.21 -12.38 -6.09
C ALA A 132 -8.25 -10.93 -6.56
N TYR A 133 -8.19 -9.98 -5.63
CA TYR A 133 -8.43 -8.58 -5.94
C TYR A 133 -7.26 -7.70 -5.49
N MET A 134 -6.84 -6.79 -6.36
CA MET A 134 -5.89 -5.71 -6.07
C MET A 134 -6.45 -4.38 -6.56
N TYR A 135 -6.22 -3.32 -5.79
CA TYR A 135 -6.57 -1.96 -6.12
C TYR A 135 -5.33 -1.07 -6.19
N VAL A 136 -5.22 -0.26 -7.25
CA VAL A 136 -4.10 0.67 -7.43
C VAL A 136 -4.64 2.05 -7.73
N LEU A 137 -4.36 3.02 -6.85
CA LEU A 137 -4.76 4.42 -7.04
C LEU A 137 -3.58 5.29 -7.47
N PHE A 138 -3.66 5.86 -8.66
CA PHE A 138 -2.76 6.90 -9.14
C PHE A 138 -3.31 8.29 -8.81
N TYR A 139 -2.51 9.11 -8.13
CA TYR A 139 -2.92 10.46 -7.74
C TYR A 139 -1.72 11.41 -7.73
N ASN A 140 -1.97 12.68 -7.43
CA ASN A 140 -0.93 13.69 -7.31
C ASN A 140 -1.28 14.59 -6.11
N ASP A 141 -0.42 14.59 -5.09
CA ASP A 141 -0.61 15.42 -3.89
C ASP A 141 -0.83 16.90 -4.21
N ASP A 142 -0.15 17.46 -5.22
CA ASP A 142 -0.31 18.86 -5.63
C ASP A 142 -1.65 19.15 -6.31
N ILE A 143 -2.35 18.12 -6.82
CA ILE A 143 -3.70 18.26 -7.37
C ILE A 143 -4.73 18.17 -6.26
N ILE A 144 -4.57 17.21 -5.34
CA ILE A 144 -5.54 16.95 -4.28
C ILE A 144 -5.40 17.93 -3.09
N ASP A 145 -4.19 18.35 -2.73
CA ASP A 145 -3.93 19.28 -1.61
C ASP A 145 -3.87 20.74 -2.05
N LYS A 146 -4.42 21.08 -3.23
CA LYS A 146 -4.71 22.48 -3.56
C LYS A 146 -5.84 22.98 -2.67
N ARG A 147 -5.51 23.26 -1.40
CA ARG A 147 -6.21 24.26 -0.62
C ARG A 147 -6.27 25.48 -1.50
N ILE A 148 -7.48 25.89 -1.84
CA ILE A 148 -7.68 27.18 -2.48
C ILE A 148 -7.05 28.16 -1.50
N ILE A 149 -5.89 28.74 -1.85
CA ILE A 149 -5.45 29.98 -1.23
C ILE A 149 -6.61 30.92 -1.54
N GLU A 150 -7.56 31.03 -0.61
CA GLU A 150 -8.74 31.87 -0.76
C GLU A 150 -8.20 33.27 -1.00
N THR A 151 -8.16 33.69 -2.26
CA THR A 151 -7.65 34.99 -2.73
C THR A 151 -8.57 36.15 -2.29
N GLY A 152 -9.38 35.96 -1.26
CA GLY A 152 -10.38 36.91 -0.78
C GLY A 152 -10.70 36.87 0.70
N ARG A 153 -10.15 35.96 1.52
CA ARG A 153 -10.20 36.12 2.98
C ARG A 153 -9.02 36.96 3.44
N HIS A 154 -9.32 38.03 4.18
CA HIS A 154 -8.31 38.82 4.86
C HIS A 154 -7.35 37.86 5.60
N PRO A 155 -6.03 37.98 5.39
CA PRO A 155 -5.07 37.13 6.06
C PRO A 155 -5.28 37.30 7.56
N ASP A 156 -5.67 36.23 8.24
CA ASP A 156 -5.59 36.17 9.68
C ASP A 156 -4.12 36.51 10.04
N PRO A 157 -3.84 37.55 10.84
CA PRO A 157 -2.47 38.00 11.10
C PRO A 157 -1.59 36.95 11.80
N ASN A 158 -2.18 35.85 12.29
CA ASN A 158 -1.48 34.70 12.82
C ASN A 158 -2.09 33.40 12.28
N PRO A 159 -1.87 33.04 11.00
CA PRO A 159 -2.18 31.69 10.57
C PRO A 159 -1.18 30.79 11.30
N LEU A 160 -1.67 29.98 12.25
CA LEU A 160 -0.87 28.90 12.80
C LEU A 160 -0.31 28.12 11.59
N PRO A 161 1.00 27.88 11.51
CA PRO A 161 1.58 27.15 10.39
C PRO A 161 0.96 25.76 10.40
N HIS A 162 -0.05 25.55 9.54
CA HIS A 162 -0.57 24.22 9.33
C HIS A 162 0.58 23.38 8.80
N PRO A 163 0.93 22.27 9.45
CA PRO A 163 2.00 21.42 8.98
C PRO A 163 1.67 21.05 7.53
N ARG A 164 2.58 21.42 6.60
CA ARG A 164 2.45 21.00 5.21
C ARG A 164 2.25 19.50 5.23
N PRO A 165 1.21 18.96 4.57
CA PRO A 165 1.07 17.53 4.48
C PRO A 165 2.37 16.99 3.90
N ARG A 166 2.97 16.05 4.63
CA ARG A 166 4.22 15.43 4.22
C ARG A 166 3.95 14.80 2.85
N GLU A 167 4.80 15.10 1.87
CA GLU A 167 4.77 14.43 0.55
C GLU A 167 4.56 12.93 0.77
N ARG A 168 3.42 12.41 0.30
CA ARG A 168 3.08 11.01 0.49
C ARG A 168 3.87 10.21 -0.54
N LYS A 169 4.85 9.46 -0.07
CA LYS A 169 5.58 8.51 -0.92
C LYS A 169 4.59 7.47 -1.47
N PRO A 170 4.84 6.90 -2.65
CA PRO A 170 4.20 5.65 -3.03
C PRO A 170 4.32 4.63 -1.90
N HIS A 171 3.23 3.92 -1.63
CA HIS A 171 3.16 2.96 -0.54
C HIS A 171 2.04 1.95 -0.77
N VAL A 172 2.09 0.87 0.02
CA VAL A 172 1.05 -0.12 0.19
C VAL A 172 0.55 -0.07 1.63
N ASP A 173 -0.76 -0.20 1.82
CA ASP A 173 -1.34 -0.38 3.15
C ASP A 173 -1.31 -1.87 3.50
N SER A 174 -0.49 -2.26 4.48
CA SER A 174 -0.37 -3.67 4.88
C SER A 174 -1.51 -4.14 5.81
N VAL A 175 -2.12 -3.23 6.56
CA VAL A 175 -3.23 -3.51 7.48
C VAL A 175 -4.19 -2.31 7.53
N PRO A 176 -5.51 -2.52 7.67
CA PRO A 176 -6.25 -3.80 7.62
C PRO A 176 -6.44 -4.37 6.21
N TYR A 177 -6.01 -3.66 5.17
CA TYR A 177 -6.42 -3.99 3.80
C TYR A 177 -5.20 -4.14 2.87
N PRO A 178 -4.54 -5.31 2.88
CA PRO A 178 -3.31 -5.64 2.14
C PRO A 178 -3.53 -5.88 0.64
N ALA A 179 -4.45 -5.13 0.04
CA ALA A 179 -4.83 -5.25 -1.37
C ALA A 179 -4.71 -3.93 -2.12
N MET A 180 -4.09 -2.91 -1.52
CA MET A 180 -4.11 -1.55 -2.04
C MET A 180 -2.72 -0.95 -2.17
N ALA A 181 -2.43 -0.38 -3.34
CA ALA A 181 -1.25 0.43 -3.61
C ALA A 181 -1.63 1.87 -3.98
N PHE A 182 -0.86 2.82 -3.46
CA PHE A 182 -1.00 4.25 -3.73
C PHE A 182 0.21 4.75 -4.51
N ILE A 183 -0.01 5.28 -5.72
CA ILE A 183 1.04 5.80 -6.59
C ILE A 183 0.88 7.32 -6.71
N ASN A 184 1.64 8.05 -5.89
CA ASN A 184 1.75 9.51 -6.03
C ASN A 184 2.66 9.85 -7.22
N THR A 185 2.06 10.37 -8.29
CA THR A 185 2.73 10.71 -9.55
C THR A 185 3.61 11.95 -9.48
N HIS A 186 3.39 12.83 -8.49
CA HIS A 186 4.25 13.98 -8.24
C HIS A 186 5.58 13.57 -7.58
N TYR A 187 5.57 12.48 -6.81
CA TYR A 187 6.75 12.01 -6.11
C TYR A 187 7.85 11.64 -7.11
N TRP A 188 8.85 12.53 -7.24
CA TRP A 188 9.99 12.46 -8.16
C TRP A 188 9.66 12.70 -9.66
N TYR A 189 9.14 13.89 -9.98
CA TYR A 189 9.09 14.50 -11.33
C TYR A 189 8.67 13.57 -12.51
N GLY A 190 7.87 12.53 -12.27
CA GLY A 190 7.33 11.65 -13.31
C GLY A 190 8.36 10.82 -14.10
N VAL A 191 9.62 10.71 -13.66
CA VAL A 191 10.69 10.10 -14.48
C VAL A 191 10.67 8.55 -14.42
N MET A 192 9.89 7.96 -13.49
CA MET A 192 9.94 6.51 -13.19
C MET A 192 8.58 5.90 -12.78
N PRO A 193 7.46 6.19 -13.48
CA PRO A 193 6.15 5.69 -13.06
C PRO A 193 6.06 4.17 -13.10
N ASN A 194 6.78 3.53 -14.02
CA ASN A 194 6.76 2.08 -14.17
C ASN A 194 7.40 1.40 -12.97
N GLU A 195 8.64 1.75 -12.65
CA GLU A 195 9.43 1.09 -11.63
C GLU A 195 8.80 1.26 -10.25
N ARG A 196 8.13 2.39 -10.00
CA ARG A 196 7.35 2.60 -8.78
C ARG A 196 6.12 1.69 -8.72
N ALA A 197 5.33 1.62 -9.78
CA ALA A 197 4.18 0.71 -9.82
C ALA A 197 4.60 -0.75 -9.59
N LEU A 198 5.73 -1.18 -10.19
CA LEU A 198 6.27 -2.52 -10.00
C LEU A 198 6.82 -2.73 -8.57
N HIS A 199 7.41 -1.70 -7.96
CA HIS A 199 7.89 -1.72 -6.59
C HIS A 199 6.73 -1.93 -5.59
N GLU A 200 5.67 -1.13 -5.70
CA GLU A 200 4.50 -1.27 -4.83
C GLU A 200 3.78 -2.60 -5.07
N ALA A 201 3.67 -3.05 -6.33
CA ALA A 201 3.17 -4.39 -6.63
C ALA A 201 4.02 -5.47 -5.94
N GLY A 202 5.35 -5.30 -5.91
CA GLY A 202 6.24 -6.18 -5.16
C GLY A 202 5.91 -6.24 -3.66
N HIS A 203 5.58 -5.11 -3.03
CA HIS A 203 5.13 -5.10 -1.63
C HIS A 203 3.79 -5.83 -1.45
N LEU A 204 2.83 -5.67 -2.36
CA LEU A 204 1.57 -6.44 -2.35
C LEU A 204 1.82 -7.95 -2.46
N LEU A 205 2.88 -8.37 -3.15
CA LEU A 205 3.32 -9.77 -3.25
C LEU A 205 4.17 -10.25 -2.06
N GLY A 206 4.26 -9.47 -0.97
CA GLY A 206 4.99 -9.82 0.25
C GLY A 206 6.51 -9.75 0.13
N LEU A 207 7.05 -9.11 -0.91
CA LEU A 207 8.50 -9.00 -1.08
C LEU A 207 9.16 -8.20 0.05
N ALA A 208 10.37 -8.62 0.39
CA ALA A 208 11.24 -7.96 1.36
C ALA A 208 10.69 -7.90 2.81
N SER A 209 9.75 -8.79 3.17
CA SER A 209 9.39 -9.11 4.57
C SER A 209 10.34 -10.10 5.26
N ARG A 210 11.41 -10.56 4.59
CA ARG A 210 12.40 -11.48 5.16
C ARG A 210 13.25 -10.82 6.27
N PRO A 211 13.73 -11.60 7.26
CA PRO A 211 14.50 -11.06 8.38
C PRO A 211 15.92 -10.60 8.00
N THR A 212 16.45 -11.09 6.88
CA THR A 212 17.81 -10.78 6.40
C THR A 212 17.77 -10.12 5.02
N ASP A 213 18.75 -9.28 4.71
CA ASP A 213 18.85 -8.57 3.41
C ASP A 213 17.63 -7.71 3.05
N ALA A 214 16.84 -7.34 4.05
CA ALA A 214 15.75 -6.40 3.97
C ALA A 214 15.69 -5.53 5.23
N ALA A 215 15.20 -4.30 5.09
CA ALA A 215 14.93 -3.39 6.18
C ALA A 215 13.72 -2.52 5.84
N ASN A 216 12.81 -2.33 6.80
CA ASN A 216 11.57 -1.57 6.61
C ASN A 216 10.80 -2.03 5.35
N HIS A 217 10.67 -3.33 5.15
CA HIS A 217 10.05 -3.95 3.96
C HIS A 217 10.75 -3.68 2.62
N HIS A 218 11.98 -3.15 2.60
CA HIS A 218 12.75 -2.92 1.36
C HIS A 218 13.98 -3.81 1.28
N CYS A 219 14.36 -4.24 0.07
CA CYS A 219 15.58 -5.00 -0.19
C CYS A 219 16.84 -4.13 -0.03
N LEU A 220 17.86 -4.63 0.66
CA LEU A 220 19.13 -3.90 0.84
C LEU A 220 20.03 -3.88 -0.40
N SER A 221 19.75 -4.71 -1.43
CA SER A 221 20.52 -4.73 -2.67
C SER A 221 20.23 -3.48 -3.51
N LYS A 222 21.27 -2.68 -3.77
CA LYS A 222 21.18 -1.40 -4.52
C LYS A 222 20.72 -1.55 -5.96
N ASN A 223 20.84 -2.74 -6.55
CA ASN A 223 20.43 -3.02 -7.93
C ASN A 223 19.05 -3.71 -8.00
N CYS A 224 18.42 -3.99 -6.86
CA CYS A 224 17.09 -4.57 -6.83
C CYS A 224 16.03 -3.50 -7.03
N LEU A 225 14.99 -3.84 -7.79
CA LEU A 225 13.75 -3.05 -7.90
C LEU A 225 13.13 -2.76 -6.53
N MET A 226 13.18 -3.72 -5.58
CA MET A 226 12.64 -3.56 -4.22
C MET A 226 13.52 -2.74 -3.26
N ASN A 227 14.57 -2.07 -3.74
CA ASN A 227 15.35 -1.18 -2.88
C ASN A 227 14.60 0.12 -2.59
N ALA A 228 14.73 0.66 -1.37
CA ALA A 228 14.05 1.89 -0.95
C ALA A 228 14.38 3.11 -1.83
N SER A 229 15.58 3.13 -2.41
CA SER A 229 16.03 4.18 -3.31
C SER A 229 16.19 3.63 -4.72
N ILE A 230 15.48 4.23 -5.67
CA ILE A 230 15.77 4.02 -7.09
C ILE A 230 16.92 4.95 -7.46
N ASN A 231 18.09 4.37 -7.71
CA ASN A 231 19.31 5.04 -8.08
C ASN A 231 19.20 5.52 -9.54
N VAL A 232 19.13 6.83 -9.71
CA VAL A 232 19.17 7.49 -11.02
C VAL A 232 20.63 7.78 -11.37
N ASN A 233 21.10 7.24 -12.50
CA ASN A 233 22.40 7.62 -13.04
C ASN A 233 22.27 8.93 -13.84
N LEU A 234 22.55 10.06 -13.18
CA LEU A 234 22.48 11.39 -13.80
C LEU A 234 23.37 11.53 -15.06
N PRO A 235 24.63 11.05 -15.08
CA PRO A 235 25.42 11.03 -16.32
C PRO A 235 24.71 10.33 -17.48
N SER A 236 24.13 9.15 -17.26
CA SER A 236 23.36 8.44 -18.28
C SER A 236 22.16 9.26 -18.76
N LEU A 237 21.41 9.91 -17.85
CA LEU A 237 20.31 10.80 -18.21
C LEU A 237 20.77 11.96 -19.11
N LEU A 238 21.87 12.62 -18.76
CA LEU A 238 22.42 13.74 -19.54
C LEU A 238 22.94 13.31 -20.91
N LEU A 239 23.32 12.04 -21.07
CA LEU A 239 23.76 11.44 -22.33
C LEU A 239 22.59 10.81 -23.13
N GLY A 240 21.34 10.98 -22.69
CA GLY A 240 20.17 10.36 -23.34
C GLY A 240 20.12 8.84 -23.23
N GLN A 241 20.90 8.25 -22.31
CA GLN A 241 20.89 6.83 -21.99
C GLN A 241 19.87 6.54 -20.88
N ASP A 242 19.48 5.27 -20.76
CA ASP A 242 18.60 4.82 -19.67
C ASP A 242 19.27 5.07 -18.30
N PRO A 243 18.73 5.97 -17.47
CA PRO A 243 19.34 6.30 -16.19
C PRO A 243 18.97 5.29 -15.09
N ILE A 244 18.09 4.33 -15.38
CA ILE A 244 17.49 3.44 -14.39
C ILE A 244 18.06 2.05 -14.52
N LYS A 245 18.85 1.63 -13.53
CA LYS A 245 19.41 0.27 -13.49
C LYS A 245 18.52 -0.74 -12.75
N GLN A 246 17.63 -0.24 -11.88
CA GLN A 246 16.81 -1.06 -10.98
C GLN A 246 15.45 -1.43 -11.60
N ARG A 247 15.47 -2.18 -12.71
CA ARG A 247 14.25 -2.62 -13.40
C ARG A 247 13.82 -4.05 -13.06
N GLN A 248 14.64 -4.77 -12.30
CA GLN A 248 14.44 -6.20 -12.04
C GLN A 248 14.57 -6.53 -10.55
N LEU A 249 13.88 -7.58 -10.12
CA LEU A 249 14.09 -8.18 -8.81
C LEU A 249 15.47 -8.83 -8.77
N CYS A 250 16.18 -8.71 -7.64
CA CYS A 250 17.39 -9.49 -7.42
C CYS A 250 17.04 -10.96 -7.12
N GLU A 251 18.03 -11.84 -7.23
CA GLU A 251 17.89 -13.28 -6.97
C GLU A 251 17.21 -13.59 -5.63
N LYS A 252 17.53 -12.83 -4.58
CA LYS A 252 16.92 -13.03 -3.24
C LYS A 252 15.43 -12.72 -3.22
N CYS A 253 14.98 -11.68 -3.93
CA CYS A 253 13.56 -11.35 -4.03
C CYS A 253 12.82 -12.37 -4.91
N VAL A 254 13.43 -12.81 -6.01
CA VAL A 254 12.85 -13.88 -6.85
C VAL A 254 12.72 -15.18 -6.07
N ALA A 255 13.76 -15.59 -5.34
CA ALA A 255 13.74 -16.79 -4.51
C ALA A 255 12.66 -16.71 -3.41
N GLN A 256 12.43 -15.53 -2.84
CA GLN A 256 11.36 -15.31 -1.87
C GLN A 256 9.98 -15.60 -2.49
N LEU A 257 9.69 -15.07 -3.69
CA LEU A 257 8.42 -15.34 -4.39
C LEU A 257 8.27 -16.82 -4.73
N GLN A 258 9.33 -17.45 -5.21
CA GLN A 258 9.34 -18.87 -5.52
C GLN A 258 9.08 -19.73 -4.28
N GLU A 259 9.55 -19.31 -3.10
CA GLU A 259 9.29 -20.02 -1.85
C GLU A 259 7.86 -19.80 -1.35
N SER A 260 7.35 -18.57 -1.42
CA SER A 260 5.94 -18.27 -1.11
C SER A 260 4.99 -19.05 -2.04
N ALA A 261 5.33 -19.20 -3.32
CA ALA A 261 4.54 -19.94 -4.29
C ALA A 261 4.45 -21.46 -4.01
N LYS A 262 5.24 -22.00 -3.09
CA LYS A 262 5.16 -23.41 -2.64
C LYS A 262 4.28 -23.58 -1.40
N GLN A 263 3.87 -22.48 -0.75
CA GLN A 263 3.07 -22.53 0.46
C GLN A 263 1.64 -23.00 0.13
N GLN A 264 0.95 -23.51 1.14
CA GLN A 264 -0.48 -23.76 1.02
C GLN A 264 -1.24 -22.43 1.10
N PRO A 265 -2.29 -22.24 0.30
CA PRO A 265 -3.08 -21.03 0.38
C PRO A 265 -3.79 -20.94 1.75
N PRO A 266 -3.97 -19.73 2.28
CA PRO A 266 -4.72 -19.54 3.53
C PRO A 266 -6.16 -20.03 3.33
N SER A 267 -6.60 -20.95 4.19
CA SER A 267 -7.96 -21.51 4.14
C SER A 267 -9.01 -20.58 4.74
N ASN A 268 -8.58 -19.62 5.56
CA ASN A 268 -9.45 -18.65 6.23
C ASN A 268 -9.57 -17.31 5.48
N LEU A 269 -8.83 -17.09 4.39
CA LEU A 269 -8.89 -15.84 3.63
C LEU A 269 -9.56 -16.02 2.26
N ARG A 270 -10.41 -15.07 1.89
CA ARG A 270 -10.99 -14.98 0.53
C ARG A 270 -11.40 -13.55 0.19
N PHE A 271 -11.53 -13.25 -1.09
CA PHE A 271 -12.20 -12.04 -1.57
C PHE A 271 -13.69 -12.27 -1.88
N VAL A 272 -14.51 -11.28 -1.54
CA VAL A 272 -15.92 -11.15 -1.97
C VAL A 272 -16.08 -9.76 -2.57
N GLY A 273 -16.06 -9.67 -3.90
CA GLY A 273 -15.89 -8.38 -4.57
C GLY A 273 -14.57 -7.70 -4.12
N PRO A 274 -14.59 -6.43 -3.69
CA PRO A 274 -13.41 -5.77 -3.14
C PRO A 274 -13.16 -6.12 -1.66
N VAL A 275 -14.09 -6.77 -0.96
CA VAL A 275 -13.95 -7.04 0.47
C VAL A 275 -13.02 -8.21 0.72
N LEU A 276 -11.97 -7.99 1.51
CA LEU A 276 -11.15 -9.09 2.02
C LEU A 276 -11.82 -9.67 3.27
N VAL A 277 -12.08 -10.97 3.25
CA VAL A 277 -12.72 -11.71 4.33
C VAL A 277 -11.70 -12.61 5.00
N ARG A 278 -11.56 -12.48 6.33
CA ARG A 278 -10.91 -13.48 7.19
C ARG A 278 -11.96 -14.21 8.03
N SER A 279 -11.98 -15.53 7.95
CA SER A 279 -12.95 -16.39 8.64
C SER A 279 -12.27 -17.19 9.73
N GLU A 280 -12.67 -16.95 10.96
CA GLU A 280 -12.14 -17.62 12.15
C GLU A 280 -13.24 -18.50 12.77
N GLU A 281 -12.91 -19.22 13.84
CA GLU A 281 -13.86 -20.14 14.47
C GLU A 281 -15.02 -19.39 15.16
N GLY A 282 -16.12 -19.21 14.40
CA GLY A 282 -17.37 -18.59 14.83
C GLY A 282 -17.46 -17.07 14.61
N TYR A 283 -16.43 -16.44 14.07
CA TYR A 283 -16.45 -15.03 13.70
C TYR A 283 -15.71 -14.75 12.40
N HIS A 284 -15.99 -13.60 11.81
CA HIS A 284 -15.41 -13.16 10.55
C HIS A 284 -14.97 -11.70 10.64
N VAL A 285 -13.93 -11.35 9.90
CA VAL A 285 -13.42 -9.98 9.80
C VAL A 285 -13.47 -9.57 8.34
N LEU A 286 -14.27 -8.54 8.05
CA LEU A 286 -14.33 -7.90 6.74
C LEU A 286 -13.42 -6.69 6.72
N SER A 287 -12.62 -6.54 5.66
CA SER A 287 -11.69 -5.44 5.51
C SER A 287 -11.89 -4.72 4.18
N LEU A 288 -11.90 -3.40 4.26
CA LEU A 288 -11.76 -2.44 3.16
C LEU A 288 -10.74 -1.37 3.59
N PRO A 289 -10.29 -0.46 2.69
CA PRO A 289 -9.36 0.61 3.07
C PRO A 289 -9.82 1.36 4.32
N ASN A 290 -9.04 1.33 5.40
CA ASN A 290 -9.34 1.98 6.69
C ASN A 290 -10.68 1.58 7.36
N ARG A 291 -11.29 0.46 6.97
CA ARG A 291 -12.58 -0.02 7.49
C ARG A 291 -12.50 -1.49 7.83
N VAL A 292 -12.96 -1.84 9.03
CA VAL A 292 -12.94 -3.21 9.55
C VAL A 292 -14.29 -3.54 10.17
N LYS A 293 -14.87 -4.68 9.81
CA LYS A 293 -16.11 -5.16 10.43
C LYS A 293 -15.91 -6.52 11.06
N LEU A 294 -16.18 -6.64 12.36
CA LEU A 294 -16.26 -7.93 13.06
C LEU A 294 -17.68 -8.48 12.96
N ILE A 295 -17.86 -9.68 12.44
CA ILE A 295 -19.15 -10.38 12.41
C ILE A 295 -19.07 -11.63 13.28
N VAL A 296 -19.95 -11.76 14.26
CA VAL A 296 -20.09 -12.96 15.10
C VAL A 296 -21.33 -13.73 14.66
N GLY A 297 -21.15 -14.97 14.19
CA GLY A 297 -22.20 -15.79 13.57
C GLY A 297 -21.90 -16.13 12.11
N ASN A 298 -22.91 -16.59 11.37
CA ASN A 298 -22.71 -17.06 10.00
C ASN A 298 -22.58 -15.88 9.03
N LEU A 299 -21.45 -15.77 8.33
CA LEU A 299 -21.25 -14.79 7.27
C LEU A 299 -21.97 -15.18 5.98
N THR A 300 -22.61 -14.20 5.34
CA THR A 300 -23.15 -14.33 3.98
C THR A 300 -22.44 -13.36 3.01
N ASP A 301 -22.51 -13.61 1.71
CA ASP A 301 -21.98 -12.66 0.73
C ASP A 301 -22.77 -11.34 0.71
N GLN A 302 -24.03 -11.34 1.17
CA GLN A 302 -24.81 -10.11 1.34
C GLN A 302 -24.19 -9.21 2.41
N ASP A 303 -23.66 -9.77 3.50
CA ASP A 303 -22.98 -8.97 4.53
C ASP A 303 -21.76 -8.25 3.96
N CYS A 304 -21.05 -8.88 3.01
CA CYS A 304 -19.91 -8.27 2.34
C CYS A 304 -20.35 -7.13 1.43
N ARG A 305 -21.43 -7.32 0.66
CA ARG A 305 -22.02 -6.28 -0.19
C ARG A 305 -22.55 -5.10 0.63
N ASP A 306 -23.25 -5.37 1.72
CA ASP A 306 -23.77 -4.34 2.62
C ASP A 306 -22.65 -3.54 3.27
N PHE A 307 -21.56 -4.22 3.68
CA PHE A 307 -20.36 -3.56 4.19
C PHE A 307 -19.71 -2.67 3.14
N ALA A 308 -19.49 -3.16 1.92
CA ALA A 308 -18.93 -2.35 0.84
C ALA A 308 -19.81 -1.14 0.50
N ALA A 309 -21.12 -1.34 0.36
CA ALA A 309 -22.07 -0.28 0.08
C ALA A 309 -22.09 0.79 1.18
N ALA A 310 -22.04 0.39 2.45
CA ALA A 310 -21.96 1.32 3.58
C ALA A 310 -20.67 2.14 3.55
N VAL A 311 -19.53 1.52 3.21
CA VAL A 311 -18.25 2.21 3.06
C VAL A 311 -18.27 3.19 1.89
N HIS A 312 -18.87 2.84 0.75
CA HIS A 312 -18.99 3.72 -0.42
C HIS A 312 -19.91 4.92 -0.16
N ALA A 313 -20.92 4.73 0.69
CA ALA A 313 -21.86 5.79 1.06
C ALA A 313 -21.26 6.83 2.03
N GLU A 314 -20.07 6.59 2.58
CA GLU A 314 -19.40 7.54 3.46
C GLU A 314 -19.02 8.83 2.73
N ASN A 315 -19.15 9.97 3.41
CA ASN A 315 -18.73 11.25 2.85
C ASN A 315 -17.20 11.42 2.95
N PRO A 316 -16.47 11.60 1.83
CA PRO A 316 -15.01 11.77 1.86
C PRO A 316 -14.55 13.08 2.49
N SER A 317 -15.43 14.09 2.60
CA SER A 317 -15.09 15.42 3.10
C SER A 317 -14.94 15.47 4.63
N GLU A 318 -15.33 14.41 5.35
CA GLU A 318 -14.94 14.24 6.75
C GLU A 318 -13.44 13.95 6.75
N ALA A 319 -12.64 15.00 6.88
CA ALA A 319 -11.18 15.09 6.73
C ALA A 319 -10.31 14.12 7.56
N SER A 320 -10.93 13.11 8.17
CA SER A 320 -10.24 12.11 8.93
C SER A 320 -9.95 10.90 8.05
N ASP A 321 -8.66 10.64 7.83
CA ASP A 321 -8.14 9.29 7.49
C ASP A 321 -8.32 8.32 8.67
N ASN A 322 -9.23 8.64 9.60
CA ASN A 322 -9.47 7.83 10.77
C ASN A 322 -9.98 6.49 10.27
N TRP A 323 -9.18 5.50 10.63
CA TRP A 323 -9.58 4.14 10.65
C TRP A 323 -10.87 4.00 11.50
N ARG A 324 -11.83 3.20 11.01
CA ARG A 324 -13.08 2.90 11.71
C ARG A 324 -13.29 1.41 11.76
N ALA A 325 -13.90 0.94 12.84
CA ALA A 325 -14.39 -0.42 12.90
C ALA A 325 -15.75 -0.54 13.57
N ASP A 326 -16.50 -1.53 13.12
CA ASP A 326 -17.84 -1.85 13.61
C ASP A 326 -17.96 -3.35 13.90
N GLY A 327 -18.85 -3.70 14.84
CA GLY A 327 -19.19 -5.09 15.13
C GLY A 327 -20.63 -5.39 14.77
N LEU A 328 -20.92 -6.60 14.29
CA LEU A 328 -22.27 -7.11 14.08
C LEU A 328 -22.40 -8.49 14.69
N MET A 329 -23.40 -8.66 15.55
CA MET A 329 -23.78 -9.97 16.09
C MET A 329 -25.03 -10.44 15.36
N LYS A 330 -24.93 -11.60 14.70
CA LYS A 330 -26.05 -12.18 13.97
C LYS A 330 -27.14 -12.69 14.92
N GLU A 331 -28.38 -12.70 14.46
CA GLU A 331 -29.52 -13.00 15.34
C GLU A 331 -29.49 -14.44 15.89
N GLU A 332 -28.96 -15.40 15.13
CA GLU A 332 -28.76 -16.77 15.63
C GLU A 332 -27.83 -16.81 16.86
N MET A 333 -26.90 -15.85 16.97
CA MET A 333 -25.97 -15.78 18.10
C MET A 333 -26.58 -15.07 19.31
N ILE A 334 -27.58 -14.20 19.14
CA ILE A 334 -28.23 -13.50 20.25
C ILE A 334 -28.92 -14.50 21.19
N ARG A 335 -29.45 -15.59 20.64
CA ARG A 335 -30.17 -16.64 21.39
C ARG A 335 -29.23 -17.67 22.04
N GLU A 336 -27.97 -17.73 21.62
CA GLU A 336 -26.97 -18.71 22.04
C GLU A 336 -25.89 -18.09 22.97
N THR A 337 -26.30 -17.39 24.03
CA THR A 337 -25.41 -16.54 24.87
C THR A 337 -24.11 -17.20 25.31
N ALA A 338 -24.13 -18.49 25.67
CA ALA A 338 -22.91 -19.21 26.10
C ALA A 338 -21.89 -19.35 24.95
N LYS A 339 -22.35 -19.77 23.77
CA LYS A 339 -21.53 -19.90 22.56
C LYS A 339 -21.02 -18.54 22.08
N THR A 340 -21.87 -17.51 22.15
CA THR A 340 -21.47 -16.15 21.75
C THR A 340 -20.38 -15.60 22.64
N ARG A 341 -20.48 -15.81 23.96
CA ARG A 341 -19.42 -15.43 24.91
C ARG A 341 -18.10 -16.16 24.60
N GLU A 342 -18.17 -17.44 24.24
CA GLU A 342 -17.00 -18.23 23.85
C GLU A 342 -16.32 -17.67 22.59
N ILE A 343 -17.11 -17.36 21.55
CA ILE A 343 -16.60 -16.76 20.31
C ILE A 343 -15.97 -15.38 20.58
N LEU A 344 -16.64 -14.52 21.35
CA LEU A 344 -16.11 -13.21 21.71
C LEU A 344 -14.81 -13.33 22.52
N ASN A 345 -14.68 -14.36 23.37
CA ASN A 345 -13.42 -14.62 24.06
C ASN A 345 -12.30 -15.00 23.11
N ARG A 346 -12.57 -15.81 22.07
CA ARG A 346 -11.58 -16.08 21.02
C ARG A 346 -11.20 -14.81 20.27
N ALA A 347 -12.16 -14.00 19.85
CA ALA A 347 -11.91 -12.76 19.12
C ALA A 347 -11.15 -11.71 19.97
N LYS A 348 -11.27 -11.73 21.29
CA LYS A 348 -10.44 -10.91 22.20
C LYS A 348 -8.96 -11.26 22.20
N GLU A 349 -8.61 -12.47 21.80
CA GLU A 349 -7.23 -12.92 21.64
C GLU A 349 -6.74 -12.82 20.17
N ASP A 350 -7.54 -12.22 19.28
CA ASP A 350 -7.18 -12.04 17.87
C ASP A 350 -5.87 -11.24 17.75
N PRO A 351 -4.93 -11.61 16.87
CA PRO A 351 -3.68 -10.88 16.70
C PRO A 351 -3.88 -9.41 16.26
N TYR A 352 -5.01 -9.08 15.64
CA TYR A 352 -5.33 -7.74 15.17
C TYR A 352 -6.10 -6.93 16.23
N GLU A 353 -5.46 -5.86 16.73
CA GLU A 353 -5.95 -5.04 17.84
C GLU A 353 -7.40 -4.53 17.67
N PRO A 354 -7.80 -3.99 16.51
CA PRO A 354 -9.19 -3.65 16.24
C PRO A 354 -10.22 -4.73 16.56
N VAL A 355 -9.91 -5.97 16.23
CA VAL A 355 -10.83 -7.09 16.44
C VAL A 355 -10.96 -7.37 17.93
N ARG A 356 -9.85 -7.28 18.67
CA ARG A 356 -9.85 -7.41 20.13
C ARG A 356 -10.69 -6.34 20.82
N ILE A 357 -10.56 -5.07 20.38
CA ILE A 357 -11.33 -3.94 20.92
C ILE A 357 -12.82 -4.15 20.67
N LEU A 358 -13.22 -4.42 19.42
CA LEU A 358 -14.61 -4.66 19.05
C LEU A 358 -15.21 -5.86 19.81
N ALA A 359 -14.45 -6.94 19.96
CA ALA A 359 -14.90 -8.12 20.70
C ALA A 359 -15.12 -7.81 22.19
N ALA A 360 -14.28 -6.96 22.79
CA ALA A 360 -14.44 -6.53 24.18
C ALA A 360 -15.67 -5.63 24.37
N GLU A 361 -15.91 -4.69 23.47
CA GLU A 361 -17.09 -3.80 23.48
C GLU A 361 -18.40 -4.61 23.36
N ARG A 362 -18.49 -5.51 22.38
CA ARG A 362 -19.68 -6.36 22.17
C ARG A 362 -19.95 -7.30 23.33
N ARG A 363 -18.91 -7.75 24.04
CA ARG A 363 -19.07 -8.57 25.24
C ARG A 363 -19.67 -7.76 26.41
N ALA A 364 -19.41 -6.46 26.49
CA ALA A 364 -19.96 -5.60 27.55
C ALA A 364 -21.44 -5.26 27.35
N GLU A 365 -21.95 -5.40 26.12
CA GLU A 365 -23.37 -5.19 25.77
C GLU A 365 -24.25 -6.41 26.06
N GLN A 366 -23.66 -7.59 26.33
CA GLN A 366 -24.34 -8.83 26.72
C GLN A 366 -24.43 -8.99 28.23
#